data_AF-A0A948BU72-F1
#
_entry.id   AF-A0A948BU72-F1
#
_cell.length_a   1.000
_cell.length_b   1.000
_cell.length_c   1.000
_cell.angle_alpha   90.00
_cell.angle_beta   90.00
_cell.angle_gamma   90.00
#
_symmetry.space_group_name_H-M   'P 1'
#
loop_
_entity.id
_entity.type
_entity.pdbx_description
1 polymer ?
#
loop_
_entity_poly.entity_id
_entity_poly.type
_entity_poly.pdbx_seq_one_letter_code
_entity_poly.pdbx_strand_id
1 'polypeptide(L)'
;MSENVKNLPFSNELTGSTRNVLLAVALGKVDAGATLSPSFEREPEDIRAQLRTILETEEIPSHPLSAHPRISEAIGAMIKQAVLDIAATPENAGLMRQIRLPAPTAADYVSDYKSLENVNVKHLSNWGE
;
A
#
# COMPACT_ATOMS: atom_id res chain seq x y z
N MET A 1 20.10 -18.19 7.72
CA MET A 1 19.62 -18.55 9.07
C MET A 1 18.11 -18.65 9.00
N SER A 2 17.61 -19.82 8.57
CA SER A 2 16.18 -20.11 8.48
C SER A 2 15.78 -20.89 9.71
N GLU A 3 15.41 -20.19 10.78
CA GLU A 3 14.82 -20.83 11.95
C GLU A 3 13.30 -20.94 11.79
N ASN A 4 12.80 -22.11 12.17
CA ASN A 4 11.41 -22.56 12.12
C ASN A 4 10.47 -21.65 12.93
N VAL A 5 9.86 -20.64 12.31
CA VAL A 5 8.63 -20.02 12.84
C VAL A 5 7.42 -20.81 12.32
N LYS A 6 7.30 -22.07 12.73
CA LYS A 6 6.12 -22.91 12.43
C LYS A 6 5.40 -23.24 13.73
N ASN A 7 4.65 -22.27 14.28
CA ASN A 7 3.56 -22.44 15.28
C ASN A 7 3.57 -21.36 16.37
N LEU A 8 3.57 -20.07 16.00
CA LEU A 8 3.05 -19.07 16.93
C LEU A 8 1.52 -19.21 16.92
N PRO A 9 0.85 -19.53 18.04
CA PRO A 9 -0.60 -19.52 18.08
C PRO A 9 -1.06 -18.06 17.98
N PHE A 10 -1.81 -17.74 16.92
CA PHE A 10 -2.43 -16.43 16.76
C PHE A 10 -3.84 -16.59 16.20
N SER A 11 -4.70 -15.62 16.51
CA SER A 11 -5.97 -15.40 15.81
C SER A 11 -5.83 -14.17 14.92
N ASN A 12 -6.43 -14.19 13.73
CA ASN A 12 -6.43 -13.08 12.80
C ASN A 12 -7.75 -12.28 12.87
N GLU A 13 -7.67 -10.96 12.76
CA GLU A 13 -8.82 -10.06 12.62
C GLU A 13 -8.62 -9.14 11.40
N LEU A 14 -9.62 -9.09 10.52
CA LEU A 14 -9.62 -8.21 9.36
C LEU A 14 -10.35 -6.90 9.69
N THR A 15 -9.61 -5.81 9.81
CA THR A 15 -10.15 -4.51 10.25
C THR A 15 -10.65 -3.62 9.11
N GLY A 16 -10.51 -4.07 7.86
CA GLY A 16 -11.05 -3.44 6.64
C GLY A 16 -10.25 -2.24 6.11
N SER A 17 -9.39 -1.59 6.89
CA SER A 17 -8.51 -0.52 6.41
C SER A 17 -7.19 -0.45 7.16
N THR A 18 -6.14 0.03 6.49
CA THR A 18 -4.80 0.23 7.07
C THR A 18 -4.82 1.10 8.33
N ARG A 19 -5.70 2.11 8.37
CA ARG A 19 -5.90 2.95 9.55
C ARG A 19 -6.58 2.22 10.70
N ASN A 20 -7.58 1.39 10.43
CA ASN A 20 -8.24 0.61 11.47
C ASN A 20 -7.29 -0.40 12.12
N VAL A 21 -6.31 -0.94 11.39
CA VAL A 21 -5.25 -1.77 11.97
C VAL A 21 -4.49 -0.99 13.05
N LEU A 22 -4.02 0.22 12.73
CA LEU A 22 -3.27 1.07 13.68
C LEU A 22 -4.10 1.38 14.92
N LEU A 23 -5.37 1.74 14.75
CA LEU A 23 -6.28 2.04 15.86
C LEU A 23 -6.61 0.80 16.70
N ALA A 24 -6.75 -0.38 16.10
CA ALA A 24 -7.02 -1.61 16.83
C ALA A 24 -5.86 -1.98 17.77
N VAL A 25 -4.61 -1.79 17.32
CA VAL A 25 -3.42 -2.00 18.16
C VAL A 25 -3.34 -0.94 19.25
N ALA A 26 -3.49 0.35 18.91
CA ALA A 26 -3.42 1.44 19.88
C ALA A 26 -4.48 1.32 20.99
N LEU A 27 -5.68 0.82 20.65
CA LEU A 27 -6.77 0.58 21.59
C LEU A 27 -6.65 -0.76 22.36
N GLY A 28 -5.60 -1.56 22.12
CA GLY A 28 -5.41 -2.85 22.76
C GLY A 28 -6.44 -3.91 22.37
N LYS A 29 -7.10 -3.77 21.21
CA LYS A 29 -8.04 -4.77 20.69
C LYS A 29 -7.33 -6.00 20.10
N VAL A 30 -6.12 -5.78 19.60
CA VAL A 30 -5.23 -6.81 19.05
C VAL A 30 -3.79 -6.54 19.50
N ASP A 31 -2.98 -7.59 19.61
CA ASP A 31 -1.59 -7.48 20.11
C ASP A 31 -0.63 -6.84 19.10
N ALA A 32 -0.89 -7.02 17.79
CA ALA A 32 -0.08 -6.49 16.70
C ALA A 32 -0.90 -6.40 15.40
N GLY A 33 -0.41 -5.64 14.43
CA GLY A 33 -1.06 -5.48 13.13
C GLY A 33 -0.08 -5.09 12.02
N ALA A 34 -0.40 -5.49 10.80
CA ALA A 34 0.37 -5.14 9.60
C ALA A 34 -0.22 -3.90 8.91
N THR A 35 0.63 -2.93 8.59
CA THR A 35 0.22 -1.63 8.04
C THR A 35 1.25 -1.14 7.02
N LEU A 36 0.97 -0.02 6.35
CA LEU A 36 1.90 0.63 5.43
C LEU A 36 2.61 1.78 6.15
N SER A 37 3.92 1.93 5.98
CA SER A 37 4.72 3.01 6.60
C SER A 37 4.11 4.40 6.37
N PRO A 38 3.68 4.78 5.14
CA PRO A 38 3.03 6.08 4.92
C PRO A 38 1.71 6.26 5.66
N SER A 39 1.01 5.18 6.00
CA SER A 39 -0.22 5.25 6.79
C SER A 39 0.10 5.46 8.27
N PHE A 40 1.13 4.79 8.80
CA PHE A 40 1.61 5.02 10.16
C PHE A 40 2.16 6.44 10.36
N GLU A 41 2.98 6.92 9.45
CA GLU A 41 3.59 8.26 9.51
C GLU A 41 2.57 9.40 9.46
N ARG A 42 1.40 9.16 8.86
CA ARG A 42 0.30 10.13 8.78
C ARG A 42 -0.57 10.18 10.03
N GLU A 43 -0.44 9.23 10.96
CA GLU A 43 -1.22 9.29 12.19
C GLU A 43 -0.73 10.43 13.11
N PRO A 44 -1.66 11.05 13.87
CA PRO A 44 -1.33 11.99 14.93
C PRO A 44 -0.25 11.47 15.90
N GLU A 45 0.53 12.38 16.48
CA GLU A 45 1.65 12.03 17.37
C GLU A 45 1.21 11.21 18.60
N ASP A 46 0.04 11.54 19.17
CA ASP A 46 -0.55 10.80 20.29
C ASP A 46 -0.88 9.35 19.94
N ILE A 47 -1.27 9.06 18.69
CA ILE A 47 -1.47 7.69 18.20
C ILE A 47 -0.12 7.01 17.93
N ARG A 48 0.82 7.71 17.25
CA ARG A 48 2.14 7.13 16.94
C ARG A 48 2.92 6.78 18.20
N ALA A 49 2.82 7.57 19.27
CA ALA A 49 3.48 7.33 20.54
C ALA A 49 2.98 6.05 21.28
N GLN A 50 1.80 5.54 20.93
CA GLN A 50 1.25 4.29 21.47
C GLN A 50 1.70 3.04 20.71
N LEU A 51 2.40 3.22 19.59
CA LEU A 51 2.77 2.16 18.67
C LEU A 51 4.30 2.08 18.51
N ARG A 52 4.81 0.92 18.13
CA ARG A 52 6.20 0.74 17.74
C ARG A 52 6.32 -0.26 16.59
N THR A 53 7.22 0.01 15.66
CA THR A 53 7.55 -0.95 14.60
C THR A 53 8.34 -2.12 15.20
N ILE A 54 7.88 -3.35 14.97
CA ILE A 54 8.57 -4.57 15.42
C ILE A 54 9.22 -5.34 14.26
N LEU A 55 8.75 -5.11 13.03
CA LEU A 55 9.24 -5.72 11.80
C LEU A 55 8.93 -4.78 10.64
N GLU A 56 9.87 -4.68 9.70
CA GLU A 56 9.71 -3.97 8.42
C GLU A 56 9.95 -4.98 7.30
N THR A 57 9.05 -4.98 6.31
CA THR A 57 9.16 -5.86 5.13
C THR A 57 10.04 -5.23 4.08
N GLU A 58 10.41 -6.00 3.05
CA GLU A 58 10.95 -5.41 1.83
C GLU A 58 9.97 -4.40 1.23
N GLU A 59 10.52 -3.40 0.53
CA GLU A 59 9.71 -2.43 -0.20
C GLU A 59 8.94 -3.12 -1.31
N ILE A 60 7.67 -2.76 -1.44
CA ILE A 60 6.82 -3.17 -2.55
C ILE A 60 6.46 -1.93 -3.38
N PRO A 61 6.32 -2.08 -4.71
CA PRO A 61 5.90 -0.97 -5.56
C PRO A 61 4.56 -0.38 -5.11
N SER A 62 4.46 0.94 -5.19
CA SER A 62 3.25 1.67 -4.83
C SER A 62 2.07 1.30 -5.73
N HIS A 63 0.85 1.62 -5.28
CA HIS A 63 -0.36 1.34 -6.04
C HIS A 63 -0.35 1.98 -7.44
N PRO A 64 -0.55 1.20 -8.52
CA PRO A 64 -0.56 1.75 -9.88
C PRO A 64 -1.90 2.40 -10.23
N LEU A 65 -1.85 3.38 -11.13
CA LEU A 65 -3.00 3.74 -11.96
C LEU A 65 -3.09 2.72 -13.10
N SER A 66 -4.11 1.86 -13.06
CA SER A 66 -4.28 0.77 -14.03
C SER A 66 -5.39 1.06 -15.02
N ALA A 67 -5.14 0.81 -16.31
CA ALA A 67 -6.13 0.95 -17.37
C ALA A 67 -6.81 -0.40 -17.66
N HIS A 68 -8.13 -0.38 -17.86
CA HIS A 68 -8.86 -1.58 -18.29
C HIS A 68 -8.46 -1.95 -19.74
N PRO A 69 -8.35 -3.25 -20.11
CA PRO A 69 -8.00 -3.69 -21.48
C PRO A 69 -8.92 -3.22 -22.63
N ARG A 70 -10.02 -2.50 -22.30
CA ARG A 70 -10.95 -1.92 -23.29
C ARG A 70 -10.52 -0.52 -23.71
N ILE A 71 -9.63 0.11 -22.95
CA ILE A 71 -9.02 1.39 -23.28
C ILE A 71 -7.87 1.10 -24.24
N SER A 72 -7.82 1.79 -25.37
CA SER A 72 -6.71 1.62 -26.31
C SER A 72 -5.39 2.08 -25.68
N GLU A 73 -4.30 1.42 -26.05
CA GLU A 73 -2.95 1.76 -25.56
C GLU A 73 -2.61 3.24 -25.78
N ALA A 74 -3.02 3.80 -26.93
CA ALA A 74 -2.83 5.22 -27.24
C ALA A 74 -3.49 6.14 -26.20
N ILE A 75 -4.73 5.83 -25.77
CA ILE A 75 -5.43 6.60 -24.74
C ILE A 75 -4.74 6.44 -23.39
N GLY A 76 -4.35 5.21 -23.02
CA GLY A 76 -3.60 4.96 -21.80
C GLY A 76 -2.29 5.73 -21.74
N ALA A 77 -1.54 5.78 -22.84
CA ALA A 77 -0.29 6.53 -22.97
C ALA A 77 -0.51 8.04 -22.83
N MET A 78 -1.56 8.60 -23.46
CA MET A 78 -1.91 10.02 -23.31
C MET A 78 -2.25 10.39 -21.87
N ILE A 79 -3.02 9.56 -21.17
CA ILE A 79 -3.37 9.78 -19.76
C ILE A 79 -2.12 9.67 -18.87
N LYS A 80 -1.28 8.66 -19.08
CA LYS A 80 -0.01 8.49 -18.36
C LYS A 80 0.85 9.74 -18.49
N GLN A 81 1.03 10.24 -19.71
CA GLN A 81 1.83 11.44 -19.97
C GLN A 81 1.21 12.67 -19.30
N ALA A 82 -0.11 12.87 -19.43
CA ALA A 82 -0.80 13.99 -18.80
C ALA A 82 -0.63 14.02 -17.27
N VAL A 83 -0.72 12.87 -16.60
CA VAL A 83 -0.50 12.77 -15.14
C VAL A 83 0.93 13.18 -14.78
N LEU A 84 1.93 12.72 -15.54
CA LEU A 84 3.34 13.05 -15.32
C LEU A 84 3.62 14.54 -15.58
N ASP A 85 3.05 15.12 -16.64
CA ASP A 85 3.22 16.53 -16.98
C ASP A 85 2.58 17.46 -15.93
N ILE A 86 1.38 17.09 -15.44
CA ILE A 86 0.73 17.80 -14.34
C ILE A 86 1.62 17.77 -13.10
N ALA A 87 2.19 16.61 -12.78
CA ALA A 87 3.07 16.45 -11.61
C ALA A 87 4.41 17.18 -11.73
N ALA A 88 4.96 17.28 -12.95
CA ALA A 88 6.21 17.97 -13.22
C ALA A 88 6.08 19.50 -13.10
N THR A 89 4.86 20.04 -13.13
CA THR A 89 4.59 21.48 -13.01
C THR A 89 4.60 21.90 -11.52
N PRO A 90 5.55 22.73 -11.06
CA PRO A 90 5.69 23.06 -9.63
C PRO A 90 4.44 23.67 -9.00
N GLU A 91 3.69 24.48 -9.75
CA GLU A 91 2.44 25.10 -9.32
C GLU A 91 1.37 24.07 -8.94
N ASN A 92 1.41 22.87 -9.54
CA ASN A 92 0.48 21.78 -9.27
C ASN A 92 0.89 20.92 -8.06
N ALA A 93 2.06 21.13 -7.45
CA ALA A 93 2.53 20.29 -6.36
C ALA A 93 1.55 20.27 -5.15
N GLY A 94 0.83 21.36 -4.92
CA GLY A 94 -0.23 21.41 -3.91
C GLY A 94 -1.40 20.47 -4.22
N LEU A 95 -1.91 20.53 -5.45
CA LEU A 95 -2.97 19.64 -5.96
C LEU A 95 -2.56 18.17 -5.87
N MET A 96 -1.35 17.86 -6.34
CA MET A 96 -0.82 16.50 -6.35
C MET A 96 -0.74 15.89 -4.94
N ARG A 97 -0.33 16.68 -3.94
CA ARG A 97 -0.35 16.26 -2.53
C ARG A 97 -1.76 16.00 -2.02
N GLN A 98 -2.73 16.85 -2.36
CA GLN A 98 -4.12 16.70 -1.91
C GLN A 98 -4.76 15.40 -2.42
N ILE A 99 -4.45 14.99 -3.66
CA ILE A 99 -4.94 13.73 -4.24
C ILE A 99 -4.06 12.52 -3.91
N ARG A 100 -3.07 12.67 -3.01
CA ARG A 100 -2.13 11.60 -2.59
C ARG A 100 -1.30 11.03 -3.74
N LEU A 101 -0.94 11.86 -4.72
CA LEU A 101 0.01 11.55 -5.79
C LEU A 101 1.16 12.57 -5.81
N PRO A 102 1.93 12.74 -4.71
CA PRO A 102 2.92 13.82 -4.61
C PRO A 102 4.06 13.72 -5.62
N ALA A 103 4.39 12.51 -6.09
CA ALA A 103 5.46 12.24 -7.05
C ALA A 103 5.13 10.95 -7.84
N PRO A 104 4.16 10.98 -8.76
CA PRO A 104 3.86 9.82 -9.60
C PRO A 104 5.04 9.53 -10.52
N THR A 105 5.35 8.25 -10.70
CA THR A 105 6.42 7.77 -11.57
C THR A 105 5.86 6.87 -12.65
N ALA A 106 6.63 6.69 -13.72
CA ALA A 106 6.27 5.74 -14.76
C ALA A 106 6.41 4.31 -14.22
N ALA A 107 5.27 3.66 -14.00
CA ALA A 107 5.22 2.24 -13.68
C ALA A 107 5.64 1.36 -14.85
N ASP A 108 6.34 0.26 -14.55
CA ASP A 108 6.65 -0.84 -15.46
C ASP A 108 6.09 -2.16 -14.90
N TYR A 109 5.22 -2.81 -15.68
CA TYR A 109 4.55 -4.01 -15.20
C TYR A 109 5.51 -5.17 -14.92
N VAL A 110 6.58 -5.32 -15.73
CA VAL A 110 7.49 -6.47 -15.62
C VAL A 110 8.36 -6.35 -14.38
N SER A 111 8.93 -5.18 -14.11
CA SER A 111 9.75 -4.96 -12.92
C SER A 111 8.93 -4.81 -11.65
N ASP A 112 7.77 -4.14 -11.72
CA ASP A 112 7.08 -3.69 -10.52
C ASP A 112 6.00 -4.67 -10.04
N TYR A 113 5.28 -5.34 -10.96
CA TYR A 113 4.04 -6.03 -10.59
C TYR A 113 3.98 -7.50 -11.00
N LYS A 114 4.79 -7.94 -11.98
CA LYS A 114 4.76 -9.32 -12.47
C LYS A 114 5.02 -10.37 -11.37
N SER A 115 5.88 -10.05 -10.40
CA SER A 115 6.15 -10.95 -9.27
C SER A 115 4.91 -11.23 -8.41
N LEU A 116 3.98 -10.28 -8.34
CA LEU A 116 2.75 -10.38 -7.53
C LEU A 116 1.78 -11.45 -8.06
N GLU A 117 1.89 -11.85 -9.33
CA GLU A 117 1.06 -12.94 -9.89
C GLU A 117 1.34 -14.29 -9.22
N ASN A 118 2.51 -14.44 -8.59
CA ASN A 118 2.86 -15.65 -7.84
C ASN A 118 2.25 -15.67 -6.43
N VAL A 119 1.62 -14.58 -5.98
CA VAL A 119 1.01 -14.49 -4.65
C VAL A 119 -0.35 -15.18 -4.66
N ASN A 120 -0.52 -16.21 -3.81
CA ASN A 120 -1.80 -16.88 -3.63
C ASN A 120 -2.71 -16.06 -2.70
N VAL A 121 -3.36 -15.03 -3.25
CA VAL A 121 -4.23 -14.13 -2.50
C VAL A 121 -5.35 -14.87 -1.77
N LYS A 122 -5.98 -15.87 -2.41
CA LYS A 122 -7.07 -16.65 -1.80
C LYS A 122 -6.65 -17.31 -0.50
N HIS A 123 -5.46 -17.91 -0.50
CA HIS A 123 -4.90 -18.52 0.71
C HIS A 123 -4.61 -17.49 1.82
N LEU A 124 -4.30 -16.25 1.46
CA LEU A 124 -3.92 -15.20 2.41
C LEU A 124 -5.11 -14.44 3.01
N SER A 125 -6.23 -14.33 2.30
CA SER A 125 -7.29 -13.38 2.68
C SER A 125 -8.72 -13.93 2.65
N ASN A 126 -8.93 -15.21 2.30
CA ASN A 126 -10.26 -15.79 2.06
C ASN A 126 -11.14 -14.94 1.12
N TRP A 127 -10.51 -14.13 0.26
CA TRP A 127 -11.21 -13.13 -0.53
C TRP A 127 -12.02 -13.78 -1.66
N GLY A 128 -13.32 -13.52 -1.68
CA GLY A 128 -14.27 -14.08 -2.65
C GLY A 128 -15.02 -15.33 -2.18
N GLU A 129 -14.80 -15.78 -0.94
CA GLU A 129 -15.71 -16.63 -0.17
C GLU A 129 -16.63 -15.78 0.72
#